data_AF-A0A536ANG1-F1
#
_entry.id   AF-A0A536ANG1-F1
#
_cell.length_a   1.000
_cell.length_b   1.000
_cell.length_c   1.000
_cell.angle_alpha   90.00
_cell.angle_beta   90.00
_cell.angle_gamma   90.00
#
_symmetry.space_group_name_H-M   'P 1'
#
loop_
_entity.id
_entity.type
_entity.pdbx_description
1 polymer ?
#
loop_
_entity_poly.entity_id
_entity_poly.type
_entity_poly.pdbx_seq_one_letter_code
_entity_poly.pdbx_strand_id
1 'polypeptide(L)'
;MSIGGPPGIANPTFVPSAAPPLDAGEIAGMQFAFIRGRSDLRIDASLSRDDTEVVYTTVATDMAAVEAEFQRNFTVRPTIYVFAGTESYTEGFVRIFGYSRATATFVAENSVSFFEPSLRLIAVNWAAVGDRRPVAAIRHELTHLLTLDACSPRCDLVPAWLNEGQARLAEAQVPGGEWRLVRVRYEAASMAATGTLIPLNTLVSQLSWNALTDWAGYFKYQESARAVELLREDVGGTAPIARVYERLRSGQNLAQAYAALTDRSFNDFVAGLPDRMRAAVPAGQGLIPVASTSYLVYGFPPASTITLTVSGPRG
;
A
#
# COMPACT_ATOMS: atom_id res chain seq x y z
N MET A 1 59.69 25.01 8.10
CA MET A 1 59.00 24.96 6.80
C MET A 1 57.87 23.95 6.90
N SER A 2 56.65 24.45 7.07
CA SER A 2 55.44 23.62 7.19
C SER A 2 54.82 23.48 5.80
N ILE A 3 54.58 22.25 5.38
CA ILE A 3 54.01 21.92 4.07
C ILE A 3 52.48 21.96 4.22
N GLY A 4 51.84 22.85 3.45
CA GLY A 4 50.41 23.13 3.54
C GLY A 4 49.53 21.94 3.16
N GLY A 5 48.47 21.73 3.94
CA GLY A 5 47.42 20.76 3.65
C GLY A 5 46.56 21.16 2.46
N PRO A 6 45.84 20.20 1.83
CA PRO A 6 45.05 20.45 0.64
C PRO A 6 43.82 21.32 0.93
N PRO A 7 43.31 22.08 -0.06
CA PRO A 7 42.11 22.88 0.09
C PRO A 7 40.90 21.99 0.37
N GLY A 8 40.15 22.31 1.42
CA GLY A 8 38.88 21.66 1.73
C GLY A 8 37.88 21.88 0.60
N ILE A 9 37.33 20.80 0.08
CA ILE A 9 36.19 20.82 -0.84
C ILE A 9 35.01 21.39 -0.04
N ALA A 10 34.52 22.57 -0.43
CA ALA A 10 33.33 23.15 0.16
C ALA A 10 32.14 22.23 -0.15
N ASN A 11 31.51 21.68 0.89
CA ASN A 11 30.23 21.00 0.75
C ASN A 11 29.21 22.00 0.19
N PRO A 12 28.47 21.67 -0.89
CA PRO A 12 27.40 22.53 -1.35
C PRO A 12 26.38 22.65 -0.21
N THR A 13 26.19 23.88 0.25
CA THR A 13 25.16 24.21 1.22
C THR A 13 23.82 23.94 0.52
N PHE A 14 23.14 22.87 0.90
CA PHE A 14 21.73 22.69 0.55
C PHE A 14 20.97 23.85 1.17
N VAL A 15 20.66 24.86 0.36
CA VAL A 15 19.64 25.83 0.72
C VAL A 15 18.33 25.07 0.64
N PRO A 16 17.55 24.96 1.73
CA PRO A 16 16.20 24.42 1.65
C PRO A 16 15.43 25.27 0.63
N SER A 17 15.08 24.69 -0.50
CA SER A 17 14.14 25.34 -1.42
C SER A 17 12.86 25.57 -0.63
N ALA A 18 12.48 26.83 -0.43
CA ALA A 18 11.24 27.15 0.25
C ALA A 18 10.10 26.38 -0.40
N ALA A 19 9.32 25.65 0.41
CA ALA A 19 8.09 25.01 -0.04
C ALA A 19 7.27 26.00 -0.90
N PRO A 20 6.69 25.55 -2.03
CA PRO A 20 5.92 26.42 -2.90
C PRO A 20 4.83 27.16 -2.10
N PRO A 21 4.53 28.44 -2.42
CA PRO A 21 3.47 29.17 -1.73
C PRO A 21 2.17 28.37 -1.81
N LEU A 22 1.60 28.06 -0.65
CA LEU A 22 0.35 27.33 -0.54
C LEU A 22 -0.79 28.31 -0.73
N ASP A 23 -1.47 28.23 -1.88
CA ASP A 23 -2.79 28.86 -2.02
C ASP A 23 -3.70 28.20 -0.98
N ALA A 24 -4.30 28.98 -0.08
CA ALA A 24 -5.30 28.48 0.84
C ALA A 24 -6.70 28.75 0.31
N GLY A 25 -7.65 27.86 0.60
CA GLY A 25 -9.06 28.14 0.35
C GLY A 25 -9.99 27.09 0.90
N GLU A 26 -11.28 27.36 0.73
CA GLU A 26 -12.33 26.57 1.34
C GLU A 26 -12.96 25.59 0.34
N ILE A 27 -13.18 24.36 0.77
CA ILE A 27 -14.02 23.38 0.06
C ILE A 27 -15.02 22.82 1.07
N ALA A 28 -16.31 22.99 0.78
CA ALA A 28 -17.42 22.47 1.57
C ALA A 28 -17.35 22.82 3.08
N GLY A 29 -16.91 24.05 3.40
CA GLY A 29 -16.75 24.50 4.79
C GLY A 29 -15.47 24.05 5.48
N MET A 30 -14.50 23.48 4.76
CA MET A 30 -13.20 23.07 5.31
C MET A 30 -12.05 23.82 4.61
N GLN A 31 -11.05 24.23 5.37
CA GLN A 31 -9.90 24.99 4.87
C GLN A 31 -8.79 24.04 4.44
N PHE A 32 -8.29 24.24 3.21
CA PHE A 32 -7.19 23.46 2.65
C PHE A 32 -6.09 24.38 2.13
N ALA A 33 -4.85 23.97 2.34
CA ALA A 33 -3.72 24.35 1.52
C ALA A 33 -3.72 23.53 0.21
N PHE A 34 -3.56 24.23 -0.90
CA PHE A 34 -3.52 23.64 -2.24
C PHE A 34 -2.09 23.54 -2.75
N ILE A 35 -1.69 22.32 -3.12
CA ILE A 35 -0.45 22.10 -3.88
C ILE A 35 -0.83 21.51 -5.22
N ARG A 36 -0.58 22.27 -6.29
CA ARG A 36 -0.82 21.85 -7.67
C ARG A 36 0.50 21.39 -8.30
N GLY A 37 0.47 20.24 -8.95
CA GLY A 37 1.63 19.70 -9.66
C GLY A 37 1.23 18.51 -10.51
N ARG A 38 1.91 17.37 -10.31
CA ARG A 38 1.52 16.09 -10.92
C ARG A 38 0.24 15.52 -10.30
N SER A 39 -0.07 15.91 -9.08
CA SER A 39 -1.34 15.69 -8.37
C SER A 39 -1.97 17.04 -7.98
N ASP A 40 -3.26 17.00 -7.64
CA ASP A 40 -3.99 18.08 -7.01
C ASP A 40 -4.15 17.74 -5.51
N LEU A 41 -3.21 18.20 -4.69
CA LEU A 41 -3.24 17.98 -3.23
C LEU A 41 -4.08 19.04 -2.53
N ARG A 42 -4.92 18.58 -1.61
CA ARG A 42 -5.79 19.38 -0.75
C ARG A 42 -5.48 18.97 0.68
N ILE A 43 -4.57 19.69 1.31
CA ILE A 43 -4.04 19.36 2.65
C ILE A 43 -4.74 20.26 3.66
N ASP A 44 -5.33 19.69 4.71
CA ASP A 44 -5.98 20.40 5.80
C ASP A 44 -5.07 21.53 6.30
N ALA A 45 -5.57 22.78 6.29
CA ALA A 45 -4.76 23.96 6.58
C ALA A 45 -4.20 24.00 8.01
N SER A 46 -4.69 23.12 8.91
CA SER A 46 -4.17 22.96 10.26
C SER A 46 -2.92 22.06 10.36
N LEU A 47 -2.53 21.35 9.28
CA LEU A 47 -1.32 20.54 9.27
C LEU A 47 -0.06 21.39 9.41
N SER A 48 0.95 20.85 10.08
CA SER A 48 2.25 21.52 10.19
C SER A 48 2.91 21.66 8.81
N ARG A 49 3.83 22.63 8.69
CA ARG A 49 4.61 22.80 7.45
C ARG A 49 5.46 21.55 7.16
N ASP A 50 6.04 20.95 8.19
CA ASP A 50 6.88 19.76 8.07
C ASP A 50 6.05 18.56 7.58
N ASP A 51 4.86 18.35 8.16
CA ASP A 51 3.94 17.32 7.68
C ASP A 51 3.49 17.56 6.24
N THR A 52 3.21 18.82 5.88
CA THR A 52 2.85 19.19 4.51
C THR A 52 3.96 18.83 3.52
N GLU A 53 5.22 19.06 3.88
CA GLU A 53 6.38 18.67 3.07
C GLU A 53 6.52 17.14 2.98
N VAL A 54 6.30 16.41 4.07
CA VAL A 54 6.28 14.94 4.07
C VAL A 54 5.18 14.41 3.16
N VAL A 55 3.97 14.96 3.22
CA VAL A 55 2.86 14.58 2.34
C VAL A 55 3.25 14.78 0.87
N TYR A 56 3.75 15.98 0.53
CA TYR A 56 4.11 16.33 -0.84
C TYR A 56 5.19 15.40 -1.41
N THR A 57 6.26 15.18 -0.66
CA THR A 57 7.39 14.32 -1.06
C THR A 57 6.98 12.85 -1.16
N THR A 58 6.14 12.37 -0.22
CA THR A 58 5.56 11.02 -0.25
C THR A 58 4.73 10.82 -1.50
N VAL A 59 3.80 11.73 -1.81
CA VAL A 59 2.93 11.61 -3.00
C VAL A 59 3.76 11.60 -4.28
N ALA A 60 4.77 12.48 -4.41
CA ALA A 60 5.60 12.54 -5.61
C ALA A 60 6.35 11.21 -5.85
N THR A 61 6.94 10.65 -4.79
CA THR A 61 7.65 9.36 -4.83
C THR A 61 6.68 8.21 -5.07
N ASP A 62 5.49 8.28 -4.48
CA ASP A 62 4.48 7.24 -4.58
C ASP A 62 3.85 7.16 -5.96
N MET A 63 3.54 8.30 -6.57
CA MET A 63 3.09 8.35 -7.95
C MET A 63 4.11 7.71 -8.88
N ALA A 64 5.39 8.13 -8.80
CA ALA A 64 6.42 7.67 -9.72
C ALA A 64 6.59 6.13 -9.72
N ALA A 65 6.62 5.50 -8.54
CA ALA A 65 6.80 4.05 -8.50
C ALA A 65 5.49 3.26 -8.75
N VAL A 66 4.30 3.84 -8.53
CA VAL A 66 3.04 3.22 -9.00
C VAL A 66 2.98 3.25 -10.53
N GLU A 67 3.37 4.36 -11.16
CA GLU A 67 3.45 4.46 -12.62
C GLU A 67 4.45 3.46 -13.21
N ALA A 68 5.60 3.28 -12.55
CA ALA A 68 6.62 2.31 -12.97
C ALA A 68 6.11 0.86 -12.90
N GLU A 69 5.37 0.51 -11.85
CA GLU A 69 4.82 -0.83 -11.62
C GLU A 69 3.81 -1.24 -12.71
N PHE A 70 2.96 -0.30 -13.12
CA PHE A 70 1.97 -0.52 -14.18
C PHE A 70 2.49 -0.15 -15.58
N GLN A 71 3.72 0.38 -15.70
CA GLN A 71 4.28 0.96 -16.93
C GLN A 71 3.29 1.94 -17.60
N ARG A 72 2.62 2.74 -16.78
CA ARG A 72 1.55 3.64 -17.22
C ARG A 72 1.54 4.88 -16.36
N ASN A 73 1.37 6.04 -16.98
CA ASN A 73 1.24 7.31 -16.28
C ASN A 73 -0.21 7.57 -15.85
N PHE A 74 -0.38 8.35 -14.79
CA PHE A 74 -1.70 8.93 -14.49
C PHE A 74 -2.10 9.90 -15.61
N THR A 75 -3.16 9.59 -16.35
CA THR A 75 -3.66 10.45 -17.45
C THR A 75 -4.48 11.63 -16.93
N VAL A 76 -5.04 11.49 -15.73
CA VAL A 76 -5.72 12.55 -14.98
C VAL A 76 -4.97 12.73 -13.67
N ARG A 77 -4.70 13.98 -13.28
CA ARG A 77 -4.01 14.27 -12.03
C ARG A 77 -4.77 13.66 -10.85
N PRO A 78 -4.13 12.82 -10.02
CA PRO A 78 -4.75 12.33 -8.80
C PRO A 78 -5.15 13.49 -7.91
N THR A 79 -6.40 13.49 -7.42
CA THR A 79 -6.86 14.45 -6.42
C THR A 79 -6.84 13.77 -5.06
N ILE A 80 -6.03 14.30 -4.13
CA ILE A 80 -5.80 13.70 -2.82
C ILE A 80 -6.13 14.71 -1.74
N TYR A 81 -7.08 14.34 -0.89
CA TYR A 81 -7.43 15.06 0.32
C TYR A 81 -6.70 14.46 1.51
N VAL A 82 -5.94 15.29 2.22
CA VAL A 82 -5.24 14.92 3.44
C VAL A 82 -5.86 15.69 4.59
N PHE A 83 -6.55 14.97 5.47
CA PHE A 83 -7.25 15.53 6.62
C PHE A 83 -6.38 15.43 7.86
N ALA A 84 -6.32 16.49 8.67
CA ALA A 84 -5.43 16.53 9.81
C ALA A 84 -5.79 15.52 10.90
N GLY A 85 -7.08 15.32 11.15
CA GLY A 85 -7.58 14.43 12.18
C GLY A 85 -8.74 13.56 11.71
N THR A 86 -9.07 12.56 12.52
CA THR A 86 -10.18 11.63 12.25
C THR A 86 -11.53 12.34 12.12
N GLU A 87 -11.74 13.42 12.87
CA GLU A 87 -12.97 14.22 12.77
C GLU A 87 -13.08 14.90 11.39
N SER A 88 -12.05 15.64 10.95
CA SER A 88 -12.07 16.28 9.63
C SER A 88 -12.09 15.27 8.49
N TYR A 89 -11.46 14.09 8.66
CA TYR A 89 -11.56 12.96 7.74
C TYR A 89 -13.00 12.44 7.60
N THR A 90 -13.69 12.24 8.72
CA THR A 90 -15.10 11.80 8.74
C THR A 90 -16.02 12.85 8.11
N GLU A 91 -15.84 14.14 8.46
CA GLU A 91 -16.58 15.23 7.84
C GLU A 91 -16.30 15.34 6.33
N GLY A 92 -15.07 15.07 5.92
CA GLY A 92 -14.64 14.98 4.52
C GLY A 92 -15.54 14.04 3.72
N PHE A 93 -15.76 12.83 4.21
CA PHE A 93 -16.64 11.88 3.54
C PHE A 93 -18.08 12.38 3.39
N VAL A 94 -18.61 13.06 4.41
CA VAL A 94 -19.96 13.61 4.35
C VAL A 94 -20.06 14.74 3.33
N ARG A 95 -19.17 15.74 3.43
CA ARG A 95 -19.33 17.01 2.72
C ARG A 95 -18.72 17.03 1.32
N ILE A 96 -17.69 16.21 1.09
CA ILE A 96 -16.92 16.20 -0.17
C ILE A 96 -17.22 14.94 -0.97
N PHE A 97 -17.27 13.77 -0.32
CA PHE A 97 -17.51 12.49 -1.00
C PHE A 97 -19.00 12.14 -1.07
N GLY A 98 -19.86 12.90 -0.40
CA GLY A 98 -21.32 12.76 -0.48
C GLY A 98 -21.88 11.53 0.26
N TYR A 99 -21.12 10.96 1.19
CA TYR A 99 -21.57 9.81 1.97
C TYR A 99 -22.58 10.22 3.04
N SER A 100 -23.48 9.28 3.40
CA SER A 100 -24.28 9.44 4.60
C SER A 100 -23.37 9.50 5.83
N ARG A 101 -23.79 10.18 6.91
CA ARG A 101 -22.99 10.24 8.15
C ARG A 101 -22.69 8.86 8.71
N ALA A 102 -23.64 7.93 8.67
CA ALA A 102 -23.43 6.56 9.12
C ALA A 102 -22.35 5.84 8.30
N THR A 103 -22.37 5.98 6.97
CA THR A 103 -21.35 5.41 6.07
C THR A 103 -19.99 6.08 6.30
N ALA A 104 -19.95 7.40 6.44
CA ALA A 104 -18.72 8.15 6.70
C ALA A 104 -18.04 7.71 8.00
N THR A 105 -18.81 7.57 9.09
CA THR A 105 -18.30 7.06 10.37
C THR A 105 -17.77 5.63 10.23
N PHE A 106 -18.52 4.75 9.58
CA PHE A 106 -18.07 3.37 9.34
C PHE A 106 -16.74 3.32 8.57
N VAL A 107 -16.59 4.10 7.49
CA VAL A 107 -15.34 4.16 6.73
C VAL A 107 -14.20 4.73 7.57
N ALA A 108 -14.45 5.79 8.35
CA ALA A 108 -13.43 6.40 9.20
C ALA A 108 -12.93 5.50 10.34
N GLU A 109 -13.79 4.62 10.86
CA GLU A 109 -13.43 3.64 11.89
C GLU A 109 -12.65 2.45 11.33
N ASN A 110 -12.86 2.12 10.05
CA ASN A 110 -12.33 0.90 9.43
C ASN A 110 -11.20 1.17 8.41
N SER A 111 -10.93 2.42 8.05
CA SER A 111 -9.85 2.76 7.14
C SER A 111 -9.15 4.08 7.47
N VAL A 112 -7.84 4.09 7.27
CA VAL A 112 -6.96 5.26 7.48
C VAL A 112 -6.70 6.05 6.18
N SER A 113 -7.04 5.45 5.04
CA SER A 113 -7.04 6.06 3.71
C SER A 113 -8.13 5.41 2.87
N PHE A 114 -8.60 6.08 1.83
CA PHE A 114 -9.67 5.53 1.00
C PHE A 114 -9.64 6.11 -0.41
N PHE A 115 -9.73 5.24 -1.40
CA PHE A 115 -10.01 5.60 -2.78
C PHE A 115 -11.50 5.42 -3.10
N GLU A 116 -12.16 6.51 -3.51
CA GLU A 116 -13.54 6.48 -4.05
C GLU A 116 -13.50 6.37 -5.58
N PRO A 117 -13.82 5.20 -6.17
CA PRO A 117 -13.66 4.99 -7.61
C PRO A 117 -14.54 5.89 -8.48
N SER A 118 -15.76 6.19 -8.02
CA SER A 118 -16.75 6.96 -8.80
C SER A 118 -16.35 8.43 -8.94
N LEU A 119 -15.72 8.98 -7.90
CA LEU A 119 -15.23 10.36 -7.88
C LEU A 119 -13.75 10.46 -8.28
N ARG A 120 -13.04 9.33 -8.29
CA ARG A 120 -11.59 9.24 -8.47
C ARG A 120 -10.82 10.10 -7.47
N LEU A 121 -11.31 10.14 -6.23
CA LEU A 121 -10.75 10.91 -5.13
C LEU A 121 -10.08 9.98 -4.12
N ILE A 122 -8.96 10.43 -3.56
CA ILE A 122 -8.29 9.76 -2.45
C ILE A 122 -8.46 10.62 -1.19
N ALA A 123 -8.85 9.99 -0.08
CA ALA A 123 -8.88 10.58 1.25
C ALA A 123 -7.79 9.94 2.12
N VAL A 124 -7.13 10.73 2.96
CA VAL A 124 -6.09 10.27 3.90
C VAL A 124 -6.34 10.88 5.27
N ASN A 125 -6.40 10.04 6.31
CA ASN A 125 -6.43 10.47 7.70
C ASN A 125 -4.99 10.63 8.22
N TRP A 126 -4.48 11.85 8.25
CA TRP A 126 -3.09 12.10 8.62
C TRP A 126 -2.80 11.72 10.07
N ALA A 127 -3.68 12.00 11.02
CA ALA A 127 -3.49 11.56 12.41
C ALA A 127 -3.30 10.05 12.56
N ALA A 128 -3.84 9.24 11.65
CA ALA A 128 -3.71 7.79 11.71
C ALA A 128 -2.46 7.25 11.00
N VAL A 129 -1.92 7.96 10.00
CA VAL A 129 -0.79 7.48 9.17
C VAL A 129 0.49 8.29 9.36
N GLY A 130 0.36 9.51 9.88
CA GLY A 130 1.38 10.53 10.00
C GLY A 130 2.51 10.18 10.96
N ASP A 131 2.35 9.20 11.85
CA ASP A 131 3.47 8.71 12.68
C ASP A 131 3.96 7.32 12.23
N ARG A 132 3.28 6.69 11.27
CA ARG A 132 3.59 5.35 10.77
C ARG A 132 4.63 5.42 9.66
N ARG A 133 5.86 5.80 9.97
CA ARG A 133 6.94 5.95 8.97
C ARG A 133 7.53 4.58 8.54
N PRO A 134 7.81 4.37 7.24
CA PRO A 134 7.43 5.23 6.13
C PRO A 134 5.91 5.17 5.87
N VAL A 135 5.33 6.30 5.44
CA VAL A 135 3.90 6.40 5.11
C VAL A 135 3.62 5.58 3.86
N ALA A 136 2.80 4.54 3.99
CA ALA A 136 2.51 3.61 2.90
C ALA A 136 1.05 3.65 2.41
N ALA A 137 0.16 4.27 3.18
CA ALA A 137 -1.26 4.35 2.85
C ALA A 137 -1.52 5.12 1.54
N ILE A 138 -0.74 6.15 1.25
CA ILE A 138 -0.88 6.93 0.00
C ILE A 138 -0.54 6.06 -1.22
N ARG A 139 0.56 5.30 -1.15
CA ARG A 139 0.94 4.30 -2.16
C ARG A 139 -0.18 3.30 -2.45
N HIS A 140 -0.86 2.82 -1.41
CA HIS A 140 -1.98 1.88 -1.51
C HIS A 140 -3.10 2.47 -2.37
N GLU A 141 -3.61 3.66 -2.01
CA GLU A 141 -4.73 4.28 -2.72
C GLU A 141 -4.38 4.71 -4.15
N LEU A 142 -3.15 5.20 -4.37
CA LEU A 142 -2.67 5.50 -5.72
C LEU A 142 -2.61 4.26 -6.61
N THR A 143 -2.31 3.09 -6.02
CA THR A 143 -2.34 1.82 -6.74
C THR A 143 -3.75 1.51 -7.21
N HIS A 144 -4.78 1.68 -6.38
CA HIS A 144 -6.16 1.48 -6.81
C HIS A 144 -6.58 2.43 -7.93
N LEU A 145 -6.20 3.70 -7.83
CA LEU A 145 -6.48 4.68 -8.87
C LEU A 145 -5.85 4.27 -10.22
N LEU A 146 -4.57 3.85 -10.22
CA LEU A 146 -3.93 3.43 -11.47
C LEU A 146 -4.44 2.06 -11.94
N THR A 147 -4.82 1.16 -11.04
CA THR A 147 -5.52 -0.09 -11.38
C THR A 147 -6.77 0.20 -12.20
N LEU A 148 -7.59 1.17 -11.78
CA LEU A 148 -8.81 1.56 -12.50
C LEU A 148 -8.51 1.98 -13.96
N ASP A 149 -7.42 2.72 -14.18
CA ASP A 149 -7.00 3.12 -15.52
C ASP A 149 -6.36 1.99 -16.32
N ALA A 150 -5.69 1.05 -15.64
CA ALA A 150 -5.04 -0.10 -16.26
C ALA A 150 -6.06 -1.16 -16.71
N CYS A 151 -7.13 -1.38 -15.95
CA CYS A 151 -8.14 -2.37 -16.29
C CYS A 151 -9.23 -1.87 -17.23
N SER A 152 -9.45 -0.56 -17.37
CA SER A 152 -10.57 -0.03 -18.16
C SER A 152 -10.48 -0.38 -19.66
N PRO A 153 -11.58 -0.87 -20.28
CA PRO A 153 -12.95 -0.93 -19.76
C PRO A 153 -13.35 -2.25 -19.07
N ARG A 154 -12.40 -3.16 -18.85
CA ARG A 154 -12.61 -4.53 -18.38
C ARG A 154 -12.28 -4.74 -16.91
N CYS A 155 -12.60 -3.77 -16.07
CA CYS A 155 -12.37 -3.87 -14.63
C CYS A 155 -13.23 -4.95 -13.95
N ASP A 156 -14.27 -5.45 -14.64
CA ASP A 156 -15.02 -6.66 -14.26
C ASP A 156 -14.15 -7.92 -14.17
N LEU A 157 -13.00 -7.94 -14.85
CA LEU A 157 -12.10 -9.08 -14.90
C LEU A 157 -11.01 -9.06 -13.83
N VAL A 158 -10.94 -8.01 -13.00
CA VAL A 158 -9.94 -7.87 -11.93
C VAL A 158 -10.52 -8.43 -10.62
N PRO A 159 -10.01 -9.56 -10.10
CA PRO A 159 -10.47 -10.06 -8.80
C PRO A 159 -10.08 -9.11 -7.67
N ALA A 160 -10.92 -9.00 -6.64
CA ALA A 160 -10.65 -8.16 -5.47
C ALA A 160 -9.30 -8.52 -4.82
N TRP A 161 -8.97 -9.80 -4.68
CA TRP A 161 -7.66 -10.21 -4.16
C TRP A 161 -6.47 -9.69 -4.99
N LEU A 162 -6.61 -9.56 -6.32
CA LEU A 162 -5.54 -9.01 -7.15
C LEU A 162 -5.42 -7.50 -6.95
N ASN A 163 -6.54 -6.78 -6.93
CA ASN A 163 -6.56 -5.34 -6.71
C ASN A 163 -5.98 -4.97 -5.32
N GLU A 164 -6.50 -5.58 -4.27
CA GLU A 164 -6.15 -5.31 -2.88
C GLU A 164 -4.79 -5.89 -2.50
N GLY A 165 -4.46 -7.08 -3.03
CA GLY A 165 -3.15 -7.69 -2.88
C GLY A 165 -2.05 -6.86 -3.53
N GLN A 166 -2.31 -6.28 -4.71
CA GLN A 166 -1.35 -5.39 -5.37
C GLN A 166 -1.15 -4.09 -4.57
N ALA A 167 -2.22 -3.49 -4.06
CA ALA A 167 -2.12 -2.28 -3.24
C ALA A 167 -1.36 -2.55 -1.93
N ARG A 168 -1.63 -3.69 -1.28
CA ARG A 168 -0.90 -4.14 -0.09
C ARG A 168 0.57 -4.46 -0.39
N LEU A 169 0.87 -5.07 -1.53
CA LEU A 169 2.26 -5.33 -1.95
C LEU A 169 2.99 -4.01 -2.23
N ALA A 170 2.32 -3.02 -2.81
CA ALA A 170 2.89 -1.70 -3.06
C ALA A 170 3.26 -0.99 -1.73
N GLU A 171 2.46 -1.12 -0.67
CA GLU A 171 2.84 -0.64 0.67
C GLU A 171 4.18 -1.23 1.15
N ALA A 172 4.37 -2.52 0.89
CA ALA A 172 5.55 -3.25 1.33
C ALA A 172 6.83 -2.92 0.55
N GLN A 173 6.69 -2.23 -0.58
CA GLN A 173 7.77 -1.78 -1.46
C GLN A 173 8.15 -0.31 -1.21
N VAL A 174 7.49 0.38 -0.30
CA VAL A 174 7.89 1.73 0.11
C VAL A 174 9.28 1.66 0.77
N PRO A 175 10.26 2.49 0.36
CA PRO A 175 11.61 2.48 0.93
C PRO A 175 11.61 2.63 2.46
N GLY A 176 12.39 1.80 3.16
CA GLY A 176 12.39 1.71 4.62
C GLY A 176 11.20 0.93 5.20
N GLY A 177 10.36 0.36 4.33
CA GLY A 177 9.18 -0.44 4.67
C GLY A 177 9.33 -1.93 4.39
N GLU A 178 10.54 -2.41 4.09
CA GLU A 178 10.86 -3.78 3.65
C GLU A 178 10.35 -4.84 4.62
N TRP A 179 10.27 -4.47 5.90
CA TRP A 179 9.73 -5.28 6.97
C TRP A 179 8.27 -5.68 6.81
N ARG A 180 7.48 -4.87 6.10
CA ARG A 180 6.09 -5.21 5.76
C ARG A 180 6.05 -6.42 4.84
N LEU A 181 7.00 -6.54 3.90
CA LEU A 181 7.07 -7.69 3.01
C LEU A 181 7.46 -8.96 3.77
N VAL A 182 8.38 -8.83 4.74
CA VAL A 182 8.68 -9.91 5.69
C VAL A 182 7.39 -10.34 6.37
N ARG A 183 6.65 -9.42 7.00
CA ARG A 183 5.38 -9.72 7.67
C ARG A 183 4.36 -10.42 6.75
N VAL A 184 4.14 -9.91 5.53
CA VAL A 184 3.27 -10.53 4.51
C VAL A 184 3.64 -12.00 4.28
N ARG A 185 4.93 -12.29 4.02
CA ARG A 185 5.41 -13.64 3.73
C ARG A 185 5.22 -14.59 4.92
N TYR A 186 5.55 -14.14 6.13
CA TYR A 186 5.41 -14.96 7.34
C TYR A 186 3.96 -15.20 7.77
N GLU A 187 3.11 -14.19 7.67
CA GLU A 187 1.68 -14.33 8.00
C GLU A 187 0.99 -15.27 7.01
N ALA A 188 1.26 -15.13 5.70
CA ALA A 188 0.75 -16.07 4.70
C ALA A 188 1.29 -17.50 4.88
N ALA A 189 2.58 -17.66 5.22
CA ALA A 189 3.16 -18.95 5.55
C ALA A 189 2.52 -19.60 6.78
N SER A 190 2.22 -18.80 7.81
CA SER A 190 1.49 -19.25 9.00
C SER A 190 0.10 -19.74 8.63
N MET A 191 -0.66 -18.97 7.85
CA MET A 191 -1.98 -19.37 7.36
C MET A 191 -1.93 -20.67 6.55
N ALA A 192 -0.92 -20.83 5.70
CA ALA A 192 -0.70 -22.05 4.94
C ALA A 192 -0.39 -23.24 5.85
N ALA A 193 0.41 -23.05 6.90
CA ALA A 193 0.77 -24.10 7.86
C ALA A 193 -0.41 -24.50 8.76
N THR A 194 -1.32 -23.57 9.08
CA THR A 194 -2.50 -23.82 9.91
C THR A 194 -3.75 -24.18 9.11
N GLY A 195 -3.67 -24.23 7.78
CA GLY A 195 -4.81 -24.52 6.91
C GLY A 195 -5.90 -23.45 6.94
N THR A 196 -5.54 -22.19 7.21
CA THR A 196 -6.47 -21.06 7.33
C THR A 196 -6.35 -20.06 6.17
N LEU A 197 -5.74 -20.48 5.05
CA LEU A 197 -5.80 -19.72 3.79
C LEU A 197 -7.25 -19.59 3.32
N ILE A 198 -7.57 -18.41 2.79
CA ILE A 198 -8.89 -18.05 2.29
C ILE A 198 -8.91 -18.37 0.79
N PRO A 199 -9.77 -19.27 0.32
CA PRO A 199 -9.79 -19.65 -1.09
C PRO A 199 -9.94 -18.43 -2.02
N LEU A 200 -9.02 -18.22 -2.96
CA LEU A 200 -9.00 -17.01 -3.80
C LEU A 200 -10.29 -16.82 -4.62
N ASN A 201 -11.00 -17.90 -4.95
CA ASN A 201 -12.29 -17.85 -5.63
C ASN A 201 -13.40 -17.20 -4.77
N THR A 202 -13.24 -17.16 -3.44
CA THR A 202 -14.13 -16.43 -2.52
C THR A 202 -13.77 -14.95 -2.42
N LEU A 203 -12.58 -14.56 -2.87
CA LEU A 203 -12.04 -13.19 -2.84
C LEU A 203 -12.10 -12.50 -4.21
N VAL A 204 -13.06 -12.89 -5.06
CA VAL A 204 -13.18 -12.35 -6.42
C VAL A 204 -13.95 -11.03 -6.45
N SER A 205 -15.05 -10.91 -5.70
CA SER A 205 -15.88 -9.70 -5.70
C SER A 205 -15.54 -8.77 -4.53
N GLN A 206 -15.68 -7.47 -4.72
CA GLN A 206 -15.53 -6.49 -3.63
C GLN A 206 -16.55 -6.73 -2.51
N LEU A 207 -17.75 -7.22 -2.84
CA LEU A 207 -18.78 -7.56 -1.86
C LEU A 207 -18.31 -8.69 -0.94
N SER A 208 -17.82 -9.79 -1.52
CA SER A 208 -17.28 -10.92 -0.76
C SER A 208 -16.03 -10.53 0.02
N TRP A 209 -15.18 -9.69 -0.58
CA TRP A 209 -14.02 -9.11 0.11
C TRP A 209 -14.45 -8.35 1.36
N ASN A 210 -15.39 -7.41 1.24
CA ASN A 210 -15.84 -6.55 2.34
C ASN A 210 -16.63 -7.32 3.42
N ALA A 211 -17.23 -8.46 3.08
CA ALA A 211 -17.92 -9.32 4.04
C ALA A 211 -16.98 -10.01 5.03
N LEU A 212 -15.67 -10.09 4.73
CA LEU A 212 -14.67 -10.63 5.64
C LEU A 212 -14.17 -9.53 6.60
N THR A 213 -14.50 -9.70 7.87
CA THR A 213 -14.15 -8.81 9.00
C THR A 213 -13.21 -9.48 10.00
N ASP A 214 -12.86 -8.79 11.08
CA ASP A 214 -11.99 -9.28 12.16
C ASP A 214 -10.65 -9.82 11.64
N TRP A 215 -10.18 -10.95 12.17
CA TRP A 215 -8.94 -11.59 11.74
C TRP A 215 -8.95 -11.97 10.26
N ALA A 216 -10.07 -12.45 9.71
CA ALA A 216 -10.16 -12.74 8.28
C ALA A 216 -10.05 -11.46 7.44
N GLY A 217 -10.64 -10.36 7.92
CA GLY A 217 -10.55 -9.03 7.33
C GLY A 217 -9.12 -8.49 7.32
N TYR A 218 -8.33 -8.80 8.33
CA TYR A 218 -6.90 -8.48 8.37
C TYR A 218 -6.08 -9.38 7.42
N PHE A 219 -6.24 -10.70 7.54
CA PHE A 219 -5.38 -11.68 6.88
C PHE A 219 -5.63 -11.83 5.38
N LYS A 220 -6.84 -11.50 4.87
CA LYS A 220 -7.11 -11.49 3.42
C LYS A 220 -6.14 -10.60 2.64
N TYR A 221 -5.71 -9.47 3.21
CA TYR A 221 -4.72 -8.58 2.57
C TYR A 221 -3.34 -9.24 2.49
N GLN A 222 -2.93 -9.94 3.54
CA GLN A 222 -1.59 -10.55 3.66
C GLN A 222 -1.45 -11.73 2.70
N GLU A 223 -2.46 -12.61 2.70
CA GLU A 223 -2.55 -13.71 1.75
C GLU A 223 -2.60 -13.19 0.30
N SER A 224 -3.45 -12.20 0.03
CA SER A 224 -3.59 -11.63 -1.32
C SER A 224 -2.30 -10.98 -1.80
N ALA A 225 -1.60 -10.21 -0.96
CA ALA A 225 -0.31 -9.64 -1.30
C ALA A 225 0.73 -10.70 -1.61
N ARG A 226 0.76 -11.79 -0.83
CA ARG A 226 1.67 -12.91 -1.09
C ARG A 226 1.30 -13.67 -2.37
N ALA A 227 0.02 -13.87 -2.65
CA ALA A 227 -0.44 -14.47 -3.90
C ALA A 227 -0.04 -13.60 -5.11
N VAL A 228 -0.18 -12.28 -5.01
CA VAL A 228 0.24 -11.33 -6.06
C VAL A 228 1.76 -11.35 -6.23
N GLU A 229 2.54 -11.39 -5.14
CA GLU A 229 4.00 -11.52 -5.21
C GLU A 229 4.42 -12.80 -5.97
N LEU A 230 3.83 -13.94 -5.63
CA LEU A 230 4.09 -15.22 -6.32
C LEU A 230 3.65 -15.21 -7.78
N LEU A 231 2.54 -14.54 -8.10
CA LEU A 231 2.07 -14.36 -9.48
C LEU A 231 3.07 -13.51 -10.28
N ARG A 232 3.62 -12.45 -9.67
CA ARG A 232 4.65 -11.62 -10.30
C ARG A 232 5.93 -12.40 -10.59
N GLU A 233 6.35 -13.23 -9.64
CA GLU A 233 7.50 -14.13 -9.81
C GLU A 233 7.29 -15.08 -10.99
N ASP A 234 6.10 -15.69 -11.12
CA ASP A 234 5.79 -16.60 -12.22
C ASP A 234 5.73 -15.89 -13.59
N VAL A 235 5.10 -14.72 -13.65
CA VAL A 235 4.99 -13.93 -14.90
C VAL A 235 6.36 -13.41 -15.36
N GLY A 236 7.19 -13.01 -14.40
CA GLY A 236 8.56 -12.53 -14.64
C GLY A 236 8.68 -11.27 -15.51
N GLY A 237 9.93 -10.92 -15.81
CA GLY A 237 10.28 -9.71 -16.54
C GLY A 237 10.31 -8.46 -15.66
N THR A 238 10.45 -7.29 -16.29
CA THR A 238 10.63 -6.00 -15.59
C THR A 238 9.33 -5.35 -15.13
N ALA A 239 8.18 -5.76 -15.68
CA ALA A 239 6.87 -5.20 -15.36
C ALA A 239 5.76 -6.27 -15.42
N PRO A 240 5.79 -7.28 -14.51
CA PRO A 240 4.85 -8.41 -14.56
C PRO A 240 3.39 -7.97 -14.42
N ILE A 241 3.09 -7.02 -13.53
CA ILE A 241 1.73 -6.55 -13.30
C ILE A 241 1.17 -5.78 -14.50
N ALA A 242 1.97 -4.91 -15.13
CA ALA A 242 1.58 -4.25 -16.37
C ALA A 242 1.14 -5.26 -17.45
N ARG A 243 1.90 -6.35 -17.62
CA ARG A 243 1.59 -7.42 -18.59
C ARG A 243 0.29 -8.15 -18.25
N VAL A 244 0.01 -8.39 -16.97
CA VAL A 244 -1.25 -8.99 -16.51
C VAL A 244 -2.41 -8.06 -16.82
N TYR A 245 -2.33 -6.79 -16.41
CA TYR A 245 -3.41 -5.83 -16.62
C TYR A 245 -3.67 -5.56 -18.10
N GLU A 246 -2.65 -5.54 -18.97
CA GLU A 246 -2.88 -5.39 -20.42
C GLU A 246 -3.72 -6.54 -21.00
N ARG A 247 -3.50 -7.78 -20.54
CA ARG A 247 -4.32 -8.93 -20.94
C ARG A 247 -5.74 -8.86 -20.39
N LEU A 248 -5.90 -8.46 -19.12
CA LEU A 248 -7.21 -8.24 -18.52
C LEU A 248 -7.99 -7.16 -19.29
N ARG A 249 -7.34 -6.02 -19.55
CA ARG A 249 -7.88 -4.92 -20.34
C ARG A 249 -8.32 -5.34 -21.74
N SER A 250 -7.57 -6.27 -22.34
CA SER A 250 -7.87 -6.88 -23.65
C SER A 250 -8.97 -7.94 -23.61
N GLY A 251 -9.54 -8.22 -22.44
CA GLY A 251 -10.71 -9.10 -22.27
C GLY A 251 -10.40 -10.53 -21.84
N GLN A 252 -9.15 -10.87 -21.54
CA GLN A 252 -8.80 -12.17 -20.94
C GLN A 252 -9.12 -12.15 -19.45
N ASN A 253 -9.72 -13.19 -18.90
CA ASN A 253 -9.79 -13.33 -17.45
C ASN A 253 -8.40 -13.66 -16.86
N LEU A 254 -8.26 -13.59 -15.54
CA LEU A 254 -6.96 -13.80 -14.89
C LEU A 254 -6.35 -15.18 -15.14
N ALA A 255 -7.18 -16.24 -15.20
CA ALA A 255 -6.70 -17.59 -15.48
C ALA A 255 -6.11 -17.72 -16.90
N GLN A 256 -6.80 -17.12 -17.88
CA GLN A 256 -6.31 -17.04 -19.27
C GLN A 256 -5.06 -16.18 -19.37
N ALA A 257 -5.03 -15.04 -18.70
CA ALA A 257 -3.88 -14.14 -18.70
C ALA A 257 -2.64 -14.82 -18.09
N TYR A 258 -2.80 -15.50 -16.95
CA TYR A 258 -1.73 -16.25 -16.29
C TYR A 258 -1.20 -17.36 -17.20
N ALA A 259 -2.09 -18.19 -17.77
CA ALA A 259 -1.69 -19.27 -18.67
C ALA A 259 -0.93 -18.75 -19.90
N ALA A 260 -1.40 -17.65 -20.50
CA ALA A 260 -0.75 -17.07 -21.67
C ALA A 260 0.57 -16.32 -21.36
N LEU A 261 0.86 -16.01 -20.10
CA LEU A 261 2.10 -15.35 -19.68
C LEU A 261 3.15 -16.32 -19.15
N THR A 262 2.73 -17.49 -18.68
CA THR A 262 3.59 -18.43 -17.93
C THR A 262 3.64 -19.82 -18.54
N ASP A 263 2.80 -20.11 -19.54
CA ASP A 263 2.56 -21.45 -20.09
C ASP A 263 2.13 -22.50 -19.04
N ARG A 264 1.58 -22.04 -17.91
CA ARG A 264 1.16 -22.88 -16.77
C ARG A 264 -0.33 -22.72 -16.47
N SER A 265 -0.94 -23.76 -15.92
CA SER A 265 -2.33 -23.71 -15.46
C SER A 265 -2.50 -22.77 -14.26
N PHE A 266 -3.53 -21.93 -14.29
CA PHE A 266 -3.90 -21.12 -13.13
C PHE A 266 -4.43 -21.98 -11.96
N ASN A 267 -5.03 -23.14 -12.25
CA ASN A 267 -5.44 -24.07 -11.19
C ASN A 267 -4.22 -24.64 -10.46
N ASP A 268 -3.14 -24.93 -11.19
CA ASP A 268 -1.90 -25.42 -10.59
C ASP A 268 -1.20 -24.32 -9.79
N PHE A 269 -1.28 -23.07 -10.24
CA PHE A 269 -0.86 -21.90 -9.47
C PHE A 269 -1.58 -21.85 -8.12
N VAL A 270 -2.92 -21.87 -8.12
CA VAL A 270 -3.72 -21.80 -6.89
C VAL A 270 -3.46 -23.00 -5.98
N ALA A 271 -3.45 -24.22 -6.55
CA ALA A 271 -3.19 -25.45 -5.79
C ALA A 271 -1.80 -25.47 -5.14
N GLY A 272 -0.80 -24.85 -5.77
CA GLY A 272 0.56 -24.77 -5.26
C GLY A 272 0.82 -23.62 -4.28
N LEU A 273 -0.12 -22.69 -4.08
CA LEU A 273 0.07 -21.53 -3.19
C LEU A 273 0.46 -21.94 -1.76
N PRO A 274 -0.21 -22.88 -1.07
CA PRO A 274 0.12 -23.22 0.30
C PRO A 274 1.57 -23.70 0.46
N ASP A 275 2.06 -24.52 -0.47
CA ASP A 275 3.42 -25.05 -0.44
C ASP A 275 4.45 -23.95 -0.70
N ARG A 276 4.19 -23.08 -1.68
CA ARG A 276 5.07 -21.95 -2.01
C ARG A 276 5.11 -20.90 -0.90
N MET A 277 3.99 -20.66 -0.22
CA MET A 277 3.93 -19.75 0.91
C MET A 277 4.76 -20.28 2.09
N ARG A 278 4.66 -21.58 2.40
CA ARG A 278 5.49 -22.22 3.45
C ARG A 278 6.98 -22.23 3.10
N ALA A 279 7.32 -22.53 1.86
CA ALA A 279 8.72 -22.60 1.40
C ALA A 279 9.43 -21.23 1.37
N ALA A 280 8.68 -20.13 1.43
CA ALA A 280 9.21 -18.76 1.35
C ALA A 280 9.89 -18.28 2.63
N VAL A 281 9.72 -19.02 3.73
CA VAL A 281 10.25 -18.68 5.04
C VAL A 281 11.08 -19.85 5.58
N PRO A 282 12.13 -19.61 6.38
CA PRO A 282 12.87 -20.67 7.05
C PRO A 282 11.93 -21.55 7.87
N ALA A 283 12.09 -22.87 7.74
CA ALA A 283 11.34 -23.82 8.52
C ALA A 283 11.68 -23.71 10.01
N GLY A 284 10.68 -23.96 10.86
CA GLY A 284 10.83 -23.97 12.31
C GLY A 284 10.46 -22.65 12.99
N GLN A 285 10.76 -22.60 14.29
CA GLN A 285 10.50 -21.44 15.14
C GLN A 285 11.61 -20.42 15.00
N GLY A 286 11.26 -19.13 15.06
CA GLY A 286 12.25 -18.08 14.97
C GLY A 286 11.78 -16.71 15.41
N LEU A 287 12.75 -15.80 15.49
CA LEU A 287 12.58 -14.39 15.74
C LEU A 287 13.40 -13.64 14.71
N ILE A 288 12.76 -12.70 14.00
CA ILE A 288 13.42 -11.87 13.00
C ILE A 288 13.26 -10.40 13.35
N PRO A 289 14.35 -9.62 13.37
CA PRO A 289 14.23 -8.18 13.50
C PRO A 289 13.53 -7.61 12.26
N VAL A 290 12.46 -6.86 12.48
CA VAL A 290 11.67 -6.21 11.42
C VAL A 290 11.80 -4.69 11.47
N ALA A 291 12.19 -4.11 12.60
CA ALA A 291 12.62 -2.70 12.69
C ALA A 291 13.63 -2.55 13.83
N SER A 292 14.17 -1.34 14.01
CA SER A 292 15.13 -1.03 15.08
C SER A 292 14.64 -1.41 16.48
N THR A 293 13.33 -1.36 16.72
CA THR A 293 12.69 -1.70 18.00
C THR A 293 11.58 -2.74 17.86
N SER A 294 11.55 -3.49 16.76
CA SER A 294 10.48 -4.46 16.50
C SER A 294 11.01 -5.75 15.90
N TYR A 295 10.43 -6.86 16.32
CA TYR A 295 10.74 -8.20 15.85
C TYR A 295 9.45 -8.96 15.55
N LEU A 296 9.50 -9.86 14.59
CA LEU A 296 8.46 -10.82 14.29
C LEU A 296 8.85 -12.18 14.88
N VAL A 297 7.96 -12.75 15.68
CA VAL A 297 8.09 -14.11 16.22
C VAL A 297 7.19 -15.04 15.43
N TYR A 298 7.70 -16.17 14.95
CA TYR A 298 6.99 -17.06 14.04
C TYR A 298 7.28 -18.55 14.26
N GLY A 299 6.43 -19.40 13.69
CA GLY A 299 6.60 -20.85 13.70
C GLY A 299 6.20 -21.54 15.01
N PHE A 300 5.61 -20.81 15.96
CA PHE A 300 5.13 -21.34 17.23
C PHE A 300 3.71 -21.88 17.12
N PRO A 301 3.39 -23.04 17.73
CA PRO A 301 2.02 -23.51 17.84
C PRO A 301 1.10 -22.50 18.54
N PRO A 302 -0.22 -22.54 18.27
CA PRO A 302 -1.20 -21.77 19.04
C PRO A 302 -1.05 -21.99 20.54
N ALA A 303 -1.30 -20.95 21.33
CA ALA A 303 -1.16 -20.96 22.80
C ALA A 303 0.26 -21.26 23.34
N SER A 304 1.31 -21.11 22.53
CA SER A 304 2.69 -21.17 23.01
C SER A 304 3.00 -20.00 23.95
N THR A 305 3.72 -20.28 25.03
CA THR A 305 4.33 -19.23 25.87
C THR A 305 5.67 -18.80 25.27
N ILE A 306 5.77 -17.53 24.89
CA ILE A 306 7.00 -16.93 24.36
C ILE A 306 7.60 -16.02 25.44
N THR A 307 8.82 -16.31 25.87
CA THR A 307 9.60 -15.44 26.76
C THR A 307 10.64 -14.70 25.94
N LEU A 308 10.64 -13.37 26.00
CA LEU A 308 11.65 -12.54 25.36
C LEU A 308 12.48 -11.78 26.40
N THR A 309 13.79 -11.86 26.28
CA THR A 309 14.72 -11.07 27.07
C THR A 309 15.48 -10.12 26.15
N VAL A 310 15.43 -8.81 26.43
CA VAL A 310 16.20 -7.78 25.73
C VAL A 310 17.22 -7.21 26.71
N SER A 311 18.49 -7.21 26.33
CA SER A 311 19.59 -6.65 27.13
C SER A 311 20.53 -5.82 26.25
N GLY A 312 21.14 -4.79 26.84
CA GLY A 312 22.07 -3.86 26.17
C GLY A 312 22.79 -2.97 27.18
N PRO A 313 23.79 -2.16 26.76
CA PRO A 313 24.46 -1.19 27.63
C PRO A 313 23.42 -0.25 28.26
N ARG A 314 23.61 0.12 29.55
CA ARG A 314 22.81 1.19 30.14
C ARG A 314 23.09 2.48 29.36
N GLY A 315 22.04 3.13 28.86
CA GLY A 315 22.10 4.48 28.29
C GLY A 315 22.52 5.52 29.31
#